data_AF-A0A813E6I5-F1
#
_entry.id   AF-A0A813E6I5-F1
#
_cell.length_a   1.000
_cell.length_b   1.000
_cell.length_c   1.000
_cell.angle_alpha   90.00
_cell.angle_beta   90.00
_cell.angle_gamma   90.00
#
_symmetry.space_group_name_H-M   'P 1'
#
loop_
_entity.id
_entity.type
_entity.pdbx_description
1 polymer ?
#
loop_
_entity_poly.entity_id
_entity_poly.type
_entity_poly.pdbx_seq_one_letter_code
_entity_poly.pdbx_strand_id
1 'polypeptide(L)'
;MWSSQKIDSGSFHESSSHRNILMLPALALGKETSTNDAVQYGDHHFVPCDLVAQLDNFQDASSLVGASVYTTSGGKFDQKGDWYYYLSGRLLDSNTCQIGDMRVRFEYVPDGPATILALQTDDEKLAGCGTFLPYRLVSRGFFGYLSGKELQRSLVAEGKLSGDDLYERGACGGPLASLCCCCNLVKKLFAQLSPPQIYGMFRGQLSAQECFERLSSQAVAKKWMFRLLGWVLLYAGFMAFLHPLFVVFDIIPFLGPYFGTFVNYAVGIVAFLGTLAVATLVVSLAYMVYHPLLGLLYLLLTGAILAAPMIISHLLQSNEDFKVLA
;
A
#
# COMPACT_ATOMS: atom_id res chain seq x y z
N MET A 1 -28.39 -4.87 7.17
CA MET A 1 -27.05 -4.72 6.55
C MET A 1 -26.03 -5.35 7.49
N TRP A 2 -25.11 -6.16 6.98
CA TRP A 2 -24.05 -6.77 7.80
C TRP A 2 -22.83 -5.87 7.83
N SER A 3 -22.12 -5.83 8.96
CA SER A 3 -20.89 -5.05 9.16
C SER A 3 -19.78 -5.96 9.69
N SER A 4 -18.55 -5.75 9.21
CA SER A 4 -17.35 -6.41 9.74
C SER A 4 -16.80 -5.73 11.00
N GLN A 5 -17.36 -4.58 11.37
CA GLN A 5 -17.01 -3.81 12.57
C GLN A 5 -18.24 -3.55 13.43
N LYS A 6 -18.03 -3.42 14.74
CA LYS A 6 -19.10 -3.05 15.67
C LYS A 6 -19.52 -1.60 15.41
N ILE A 7 -20.79 -1.40 15.07
CA ILE A 7 -21.36 -0.05 14.94
C ILE A 7 -21.77 0.43 16.33
N ASP A 8 -21.09 1.46 16.83
CA ASP A 8 -21.41 2.07 18.11
C ASP A 8 -22.69 2.91 18.02
N SER A 9 -23.72 2.49 18.75
CA SER A 9 -25.01 3.17 18.84
C SER A 9 -24.95 4.47 19.65
N GLY A 10 -23.85 4.75 20.38
CA GLY A 10 -23.65 6.01 21.08
C GLY A 10 -23.54 7.23 20.17
N SER A 11 -23.18 7.01 18.90
CA SER A 11 -23.07 8.07 17.89
C SER A 11 -24.39 8.37 17.16
N PHE A 12 -25.47 7.68 17.51
CA PHE A 12 -26.76 7.85 16.84
C PHE A 12 -27.51 9.09 17.34
N HIS A 13 -28.21 9.77 16.43
CA HIS A 13 -29.09 10.90 16.77
C HIS A 13 -30.16 10.51 17.80
N GLU A 14 -30.64 9.26 17.76
CA GLU A 14 -31.58 8.68 18.73
C GLU A 14 -30.98 7.46 19.44
N SER A 15 -29.90 7.68 20.18
CA SER A 15 -29.18 6.61 20.92
C SER A 15 -30.00 5.98 22.07
N SER A 16 -31.09 6.62 22.50
CA SER A 16 -31.97 6.12 23.57
C SER A 16 -32.91 5.00 23.11
N SER A 17 -33.34 5.02 21.84
CA SER A 17 -34.27 4.04 21.25
C SER A 17 -33.55 2.89 20.53
N HIS A 18 -32.27 3.05 20.20
CA HIS A 18 -31.50 2.08 19.42
C HIS A 18 -30.23 1.64 20.16
N ARG A 19 -30.11 0.34 20.47
CA ARG A 19 -28.90 -0.24 21.06
C ARG A 19 -28.36 -1.40 20.23
N ASN A 20 -27.12 -1.28 19.78
CA ASN A 20 -26.43 -2.34 19.05
C ASN A 20 -25.64 -3.21 20.03
N ILE A 21 -26.25 -4.31 20.48
CA ILE A 21 -25.62 -5.27 21.39
C ILE A 21 -25.25 -6.52 20.59
N LEU A 22 -23.97 -6.91 20.62
CA LEU A 22 -23.52 -8.17 20.04
C LEU A 22 -23.98 -9.34 20.91
N MET A 23 -24.44 -10.43 20.28
CA MET A 23 -24.86 -11.63 21.01
C MET A 23 -23.71 -12.32 21.72
N LEU A 24 -22.50 -12.29 21.15
CA LEU A 24 -21.27 -12.74 21.79
C LEU A 24 -20.28 -11.57 21.90
N PRO A 25 -20.32 -10.78 22.99
CA PRO A 25 -19.44 -9.61 23.16
C PRO A 25 -17.95 -9.95 23.20
N ALA A 26 -17.61 -11.18 23.60
CA ALA A 26 -16.22 -11.64 23.69
C ALA A 26 -15.61 -12.05 22.33
N LEU A 27 -16.43 -12.19 21.29
CA LEU A 27 -15.94 -12.58 19.97
C LEU A 27 -15.53 -11.33 19.19
N ALA A 28 -14.26 -11.25 18.81
CA ALA A 28 -13.74 -10.17 18.00
C ALA A 28 -14.36 -10.20 16.60
N LEU A 29 -14.81 -9.04 16.13
CA LEU A 29 -15.30 -8.88 14.76
C LEU A 29 -14.13 -8.53 13.83
N GLY A 30 -14.12 -9.11 12.65
CA GLY A 30 -13.13 -8.77 11.63
C GLY A 30 -12.83 -9.93 10.70
N LYS A 31 -11.66 -9.84 10.07
CA LYS A 31 -11.08 -10.89 9.25
C LYS A 31 -9.73 -11.25 9.85
N GLU A 32 -9.51 -12.53 10.05
CA GLU A 32 -8.21 -13.10 10.39
C GLU A 32 -7.77 -14.01 9.25
N THR A 33 -6.47 -14.07 8.99
CA THR A 33 -5.90 -14.91 7.94
C THR A 33 -4.60 -15.49 8.46
N SER A 34 -4.50 -16.80 8.40
CA SER A 34 -3.32 -17.56 8.80
C SER A 34 -2.78 -18.32 7.61
N THR A 35 -1.46 -18.42 7.52
CA THR A 35 -0.77 -19.17 6.49
C THR A 35 -0.21 -20.46 7.09
N ASN A 36 -0.19 -21.54 6.31
CA ASN A 36 0.45 -22.78 6.73
C ASN A 36 1.96 -22.67 6.50
N ASP A 37 2.76 -22.98 7.53
CA ASP A 37 4.22 -22.93 7.48
C ASP A 37 4.83 -24.10 6.69
N ALA A 38 4.06 -25.17 6.46
CA ALA A 38 4.51 -26.41 5.83
C ALA A 38 3.85 -26.62 4.44
N VAL A 39 4.05 -25.67 3.53
CA VAL A 39 3.60 -25.80 2.13
C VAL A 39 4.75 -26.28 1.25
N GLN A 40 4.50 -27.32 0.47
CA GLN A 40 5.46 -27.90 -0.47
C GLN A 40 5.04 -27.63 -1.92
N TYR A 41 6.04 -27.45 -2.78
CA TYR A 41 5.87 -27.33 -4.22
C TYR A 41 6.56 -28.50 -4.92
N GLY A 42 5.77 -29.44 -5.42
CA GLY A 42 6.26 -30.75 -5.84
C GLY A 42 6.87 -31.52 -4.66
N ASP A 43 7.73 -32.50 -4.97
CA ASP A 43 8.20 -33.46 -3.96
C ASP A 43 9.36 -32.95 -3.08
N HIS A 44 10.01 -31.84 -3.47
CA HIS A 44 11.33 -31.48 -2.92
C HIS A 44 11.54 -29.99 -2.61
N HIS A 45 10.52 -29.12 -2.72
CA HIS A 45 10.68 -27.69 -2.43
C HIS A 45 9.73 -27.21 -1.36
N PHE A 46 10.27 -26.59 -0.30
CA PHE A 46 9.46 -25.86 0.67
C PHE A 46 9.22 -24.43 0.20
N VAL A 47 7.98 -24.00 0.29
CA VAL A 47 7.56 -22.65 -0.09
C VAL A 47 7.55 -21.76 1.14
N PRO A 48 8.35 -20.68 1.17
CA PRO A 48 8.31 -19.71 2.27
C PRO A 48 6.91 -19.11 2.45
N CYS A 49 6.57 -18.80 3.71
CA CYS A 49 5.27 -18.22 4.06
C CYS A 49 4.96 -16.93 3.26
N ASP A 50 5.97 -16.11 2.96
CA ASP A 50 5.82 -14.89 2.15
C ASP A 50 5.36 -15.14 0.71
N LEU A 51 5.63 -16.31 0.12
CA LEU A 51 5.09 -16.70 -1.19
C LEU A 51 3.68 -17.27 -1.04
N VAL A 52 3.46 -18.13 -0.04
CA VAL A 52 2.14 -18.71 0.21
C VAL A 52 1.11 -17.62 0.50
N ALA A 53 1.48 -16.59 1.25
CA ALA A 53 0.63 -15.44 1.59
C ALA A 53 0.20 -14.60 0.37
N GLN A 54 0.83 -14.78 -0.80
CA GLN A 54 0.44 -14.11 -2.05
C GLN A 54 -0.74 -14.78 -2.75
N LEU A 55 -1.09 -16.01 -2.36
CA LEU A 55 -2.25 -16.70 -2.89
C LEU A 55 -3.53 -16.13 -2.27
N ASP A 56 -4.41 -15.58 -3.11
CA ASP A 56 -5.61 -14.86 -2.71
C ASP A 56 -6.92 -15.56 -3.16
N ASN A 57 -6.81 -16.73 -3.80
CA ASN A 57 -7.95 -17.48 -4.29
C ASN A 57 -8.61 -18.30 -3.17
N PHE A 58 -9.21 -17.60 -2.23
CA PHE A 58 -9.99 -18.17 -1.15
C PHE A 58 -11.27 -18.83 -1.70
N GLN A 59 -11.51 -20.08 -1.29
CA GLN A 59 -12.69 -20.87 -1.61
C GLN A 59 -13.42 -21.25 -0.33
N ASP A 60 -14.72 -21.55 -0.45
CA ASP A 60 -15.55 -21.96 0.68
C ASP A 60 -14.96 -23.21 1.36
N ALA A 61 -14.68 -23.09 2.66
CA ALA A 61 -14.12 -24.15 3.48
C ALA A 61 -15.21 -24.98 4.18
N SER A 62 -16.49 -24.76 3.89
CA SER A 62 -17.59 -25.38 4.63
C SER A 62 -17.57 -26.91 4.65
N SER A 63 -17.11 -27.54 3.56
CA SER A 63 -16.93 -28.99 3.47
C SER A 63 -15.83 -29.53 4.40
N LEU A 64 -14.81 -28.73 4.71
CA LEU A 64 -13.70 -29.10 5.60
C LEU A 64 -14.03 -28.82 7.07
N VAL A 65 -14.76 -27.73 7.33
CA VAL A 65 -15.15 -27.30 8.67
C VAL A 65 -16.31 -28.14 9.22
N GLY A 66 -17.22 -28.59 8.34
CA GLY A 66 -18.40 -29.35 8.71
C GLY A 66 -19.61 -28.46 9.03
N ALA A 67 -20.70 -29.06 9.52
CA ALA A 67 -22.00 -28.39 9.64
C ALA A 67 -22.09 -27.34 10.76
N SER A 68 -21.24 -27.44 11.79
CA SER A 68 -21.30 -26.57 12.97
C SER A 68 -19.91 -26.26 13.52
N VAL A 69 -19.72 -25.03 14.02
CA VAL A 69 -18.51 -24.62 14.76
C VAL A 69 -18.87 -24.07 16.13
N TYR A 70 -17.91 -24.12 17.05
CA TYR A 70 -18.09 -23.68 18.43
C TYR A 70 -16.99 -22.69 18.82
N THR A 71 -17.39 -21.61 19.47
CA THR A 71 -16.45 -20.68 20.11
C THR A 71 -15.98 -21.26 21.45
N THR A 72 -14.80 -20.84 21.91
CA THR A 72 -14.28 -21.21 23.24
C THR A 72 -15.22 -20.79 24.38
N SER A 73 -16.00 -19.73 24.17
CA SER A 73 -17.03 -19.25 25.09
C SER A 73 -18.37 -20.02 25.02
N GLY A 74 -18.45 -21.08 24.21
CA GLY A 74 -19.63 -21.96 24.13
C GLY A 74 -20.72 -21.54 23.14
N GLY A 75 -20.54 -20.46 22.39
CA GLY A 75 -21.44 -20.07 21.30
C GLY A 75 -21.30 -21.01 20.10
N LYS A 76 -22.40 -21.59 19.62
CA LYS A 76 -22.47 -22.50 18.47
C LYS A 76 -22.89 -21.75 17.22
N PHE A 77 -22.26 -21.99 16.08
CA PHE A 77 -22.70 -21.49 14.78
C PHE A 77 -23.00 -22.66 13.85
N ASP A 78 -24.17 -22.62 13.20
CA ASP A 78 -24.63 -23.65 12.27
C ASP A 78 -24.63 -23.13 10.83
N GLN A 79 -24.18 -23.97 9.89
CA GLN A 79 -24.24 -23.68 8.46
C GLN A 79 -25.67 -23.79 7.96
N LYS A 80 -26.10 -22.83 7.13
CA LYS A 80 -27.47 -22.78 6.57
C LYS A 80 -27.54 -23.00 5.05
N GLY A 81 -26.51 -23.62 4.46
CA GLY A 81 -26.44 -23.94 3.03
C GLY A 81 -25.92 -22.81 2.13
N ASP A 82 -25.49 -21.70 2.72
CA ASP A 82 -24.66 -20.66 2.10
C ASP A 82 -23.21 -20.75 2.62
N TRP A 83 -22.36 -19.78 2.25
CA TRP A 83 -20.95 -19.68 2.70
C TRP A 83 -20.83 -19.22 4.17
N TYR A 84 -21.94 -19.05 4.88
CA TYR A 84 -21.97 -18.48 6.22
C TYR A 84 -22.49 -19.47 7.26
N TYR A 85 -21.92 -19.34 8.45
CA TYR A 85 -22.35 -19.99 9.67
C TYR A 85 -23.00 -18.93 10.53
N TYR A 86 -24.20 -19.21 11.02
CA TYR A 86 -25.00 -18.28 11.81
C TYR A 86 -25.08 -18.74 13.25
N LEU A 87 -24.99 -17.80 14.19
CA LEU A 87 -25.07 -18.11 15.62
C LEU A 87 -26.40 -18.79 15.96
N SER A 88 -26.33 -20.01 16.51
CA SER A 88 -27.47 -20.82 16.93
C SER A 88 -28.03 -20.34 18.26
N GLY A 89 -29.35 -20.40 18.43
CA GLY A 89 -30.01 -20.07 19.72
C GLY A 89 -31.07 -18.96 19.67
N ARG A 90 -31.26 -18.32 18.51
CA ARG A 90 -32.48 -17.58 18.19
C ARG A 90 -33.20 -18.33 17.05
N LEU A 91 -34.53 -18.27 17.00
CA LEU A 91 -35.35 -18.77 15.89
C LEU A 91 -34.88 -18.12 14.57
N LEU A 92 -33.85 -18.68 13.94
CA LEU A 92 -33.42 -18.41 12.56
C LEU A 92 -34.44 -18.99 11.55
N ASP A 93 -35.68 -19.18 11.99
CA ASP A 93 -36.83 -19.60 11.18
C ASP A 93 -37.51 -18.40 10.51
N SER A 94 -37.21 -17.17 10.95
CA SER A 94 -37.52 -15.98 10.18
C SER A 94 -36.36 -15.65 9.26
N ASN A 95 -36.63 -15.54 7.96
CA ASN A 95 -35.72 -15.06 6.92
C ASN A 95 -35.22 -13.60 7.11
N THR A 96 -35.22 -13.09 8.35
CA THR A 96 -34.95 -11.69 8.71
C THR A 96 -33.81 -11.60 9.71
N CYS A 97 -32.73 -10.93 9.33
CA CYS A 97 -31.60 -10.63 10.21
C CYS A 97 -31.99 -9.59 11.27
N GLN A 98 -31.58 -9.79 12.52
CA GLN A 98 -31.81 -8.88 13.63
C GLN A 98 -30.50 -8.20 14.08
N ILE A 99 -30.64 -7.06 14.76
CA ILE A 99 -29.50 -6.36 15.35
C ILE A 99 -28.83 -7.27 16.39
N GLY A 100 -27.52 -7.41 16.29
CA GLY A 100 -26.72 -8.25 17.18
C GLY A 100 -26.46 -9.66 16.67
N ASP A 101 -27.19 -10.10 15.61
CA ASP A 101 -26.90 -11.36 14.95
C ASP A 101 -25.46 -11.38 14.46
N MET A 102 -24.84 -12.55 14.53
CA MET A 102 -23.46 -12.76 14.14
C MET A 102 -23.40 -13.89 13.13
N ARG A 103 -22.54 -13.71 12.13
CA ARG A 103 -22.21 -14.75 11.17
C ARG A 103 -20.72 -14.78 10.92
N VAL A 104 -20.20 -15.95 10.62
CA VAL A 104 -18.80 -16.18 10.27
C VAL A 104 -18.75 -16.95 8.95
N ARG A 105 -17.69 -16.77 8.19
CA ARG A 105 -17.39 -17.57 7.00
C ARG A 105 -15.97 -18.09 7.12
N PHE A 106 -15.73 -19.30 6.66
CA PHE A 106 -14.41 -19.91 6.62
C PHE A 106 -14.02 -20.10 5.18
N GLU A 107 -12.83 -19.62 4.82
CA GLU A 107 -12.31 -19.71 3.47
C GLU A 107 -10.89 -20.26 3.52
N TYR A 108 -10.48 -21.02 2.51
CA TYR A 108 -9.14 -21.58 2.39
C TYR A 108 -8.66 -21.56 0.94
N VAL A 109 -7.35 -21.63 0.73
CA VAL A 109 -6.77 -21.82 -0.60
C VAL A 109 -6.48 -23.31 -0.75
N PRO A 110 -7.16 -24.04 -1.66
CA PRO A 110 -6.90 -25.46 -1.85
C PRO A 110 -5.58 -25.70 -2.58
N ASP A 111 -5.04 -26.90 -2.37
CA ASP A 111 -3.90 -27.41 -3.14
C ASP A 111 -4.25 -27.46 -4.63
N GLY A 112 -3.27 -27.14 -5.47
CA GLY A 112 -3.46 -27.13 -6.90
C GLY A 112 -2.25 -26.65 -7.68
N PRO A 113 -2.35 -26.61 -9.01
CA PRO A 113 -1.28 -26.08 -9.84
C PRO A 113 -0.99 -24.62 -9.45
N ALA A 114 0.29 -24.32 -9.29
CA ALA A 114 0.79 -22.97 -9.04
C ALA A 114 2.05 -22.73 -9.86
N THR A 115 2.35 -21.46 -10.10
CA THR A 115 3.56 -21.01 -10.79
C THR A 115 4.33 -20.10 -9.85
N ILE A 116 5.62 -20.40 -9.64
CA ILE A 116 6.50 -19.62 -8.78
C ILE A 116 7.55 -18.95 -9.66
N LEU A 117 7.71 -17.64 -9.51
CA LEU A 117 8.75 -16.83 -10.14
C LEU A 117 9.65 -16.24 -9.06
N ALA A 118 10.71 -16.99 -8.72
CA ALA A 118 11.66 -16.67 -7.66
C ALA A 118 13.02 -17.36 -7.93
N LEU A 119 14.06 -17.01 -7.17
CA LEU A 119 15.36 -17.68 -7.21
C LEU A 119 15.26 -19.02 -6.48
N GLN A 120 15.47 -20.13 -7.19
CA GLN A 120 15.54 -21.46 -6.58
C GLN A 120 16.93 -21.66 -5.95
N THR A 121 16.95 -22.16 -4.71
CA THR A 121 18.18 -22.49 -3.98
C THR A 121 17.97 -23.73 -3.13
N ASP A 122 19.03 -24.44 -2.83
CA ASP A 122 19.00 -25.46 -1.79
C ASP A 122 19.09 -24.79 -0.42
N ASP A 123 18.31 -25.27 0.56
CA ASP A 123 18.48 -24.84 1.94
C ASP A 123 19.42 -25.81 2.65
N GLU A 124 20.60 -25.33 3.05
CA GLU A 124 21.58 -26.13 3.79
C GLU A 124 21.02 -26.66 5.13
N LYS A 125 19.97 -26.03 5.67
CA LYS A 125 19.32 -26.44 6.92
C LYS A 125 18.25 -27.52 6.73
N LEU A 126 17.67 -27.64 5.54
CA LEU A 126 16.66 -28.67 5.24
C LEU A 126 17.28 -29.73 4.33
N ALA A 127 17.68 -30.85 4.92
CA ALA A 127 18.36 -32.00 4.33
C ALA A 127 18.01 -32.34 2.85
N GLY A 128 18.59 -31.62 1.89
CA GLY A 128 18.38 -31.83 0.46
C GLY A 128 17.05 -31.31 -0.10
N CYS A 129 16.30 -30.50 0.65
CA CYS A 129 15.10 -29.83 0.16
C CYS A 129 15.43 -28.43 -0.34
N GLY A 130 14.93 -28.10 -1.53
CA GLY A 130 15.05 -26.77 -2.10
C GLY A 130 14.09 -25.77 -1.46
N THR A 131 14.39 -24.49 -1.64
CA THR A 131 13.53 -23.37 -1.25
C THR A 131 13.66 -22.24 -2.28
N PHE A 132 12.90 -21.16 -2.06
CA PHE A 132 12.82 -20.02 -2.97
C PHE A 132 13.20 -18.72 -2.26
N LEU A 133 14.11 -17.97 -2.87
CA LEU A 133 14.51 -16.65 -2.42
C LEU A 133 14.07 -15.56 -3.41
N PRO A 134 13.95 -14.31 -2.97
CA PRO A 134 13.79 -13.20 -3.89
C PRO A 134 14.96 -13.08 -4.85
N TYR A 135 14.66 -13.00 -6.15
CA TYR A 135 15.68 -12.70 -7.14
C TYR A 135 15.97 -11.19 -7.13
N ARG A 136 17.24 -10.83 -6.95
CA ARG A 136 17.71 -9.45 -6.87
C ARG A 136 18.94 -9.27 -7.76
N LEU A 137 19.15 -8.03 -8.20
CA LEU A 137 20.31 -7.70 -9.04
C LEU A 137 21.59 -7.72 -8.21
N VAL A 138 22.59 -8.43 -8.69
CA VAL A 138 23.92 -8.51 -8.07
C VAL A 138 24.94 -7.74 -8.90
N SER A 139 25.84 -7.04 -8.21
CA SER A 139 26.97 -6.36 -8.87
C SER A 139 27.93 -7.40 -9.46
N ARG A 140 28.31 -7.22 -10.74
CA ARG A 140 29.20 -8.12 -11.47
C ARG A 140 30.66 -7.64 -11.51
N GLY A 141 31.05 -6.77 -10.58
CA GLY A 141 32.38 -6.16 -10.53
C GLY A 141 32.66 -5.21 -11.70
N PHE A 142 33.90 -4.71 -11.78
CA PHE A 142 34.30 -3.67 -12.72
C PHE A 142 34.22 -4.11 -14.20
N PHE A 143 34.53 -5.38 -14.49
CA PHE A 143 34.49 -5.94 -15.85
C PHE A 143 33.17 -6.64 -16.20
N GLY A 144 32.17 -6.60 -15.31
CA GLY A 144 30.86 -7.21 -15.55
C GLY A 144 30.85 -8.75 -15.64
N TYR A 145 31.98 -9.39 -15.33
CA TYR A 145 32.16 -10.83 -15.40
C TYR A 145 32.24 -11.46 -14.00
N LEU A 146 31.41 -12.46 -13.78
CA LEU A 146 31.47 -13.38 -12.65
C LEU A 146 31.42 -14.80 -13.21
N SER A 147 32.22 -15.72 -12.66
CA SER A 147 32.06 -17.13 -13.01
C SER A 147 30.67 -17.63 -12.58
N GLY A 148 30.14 -18.66 -13.23
CA GLY A 148 28.78 -19.17 -12.94
C GLY A 148 28.57 -19.53 -11.46
N LYS A 149 29.58 -20.11 -10.81
CA LYS A 149 29.54 -20.45 -9.38
C LYS A 149 29.57 -19.21 -8.48
N GLU A 150 30.38 -18.22 -8.80
CA GLU A 150 30.40 -16.95 -8.06
C GLU A 150 29.09 -16.20 -8.21
N LEU A 151 28.52 -16.17 -9.42
CA LEU A 151 27.22 -15.55 -9.68
C LEU A 151 26.11 -16.21 -8.85
N GLN A 152 26.05 -17.54 -8.83
CA GLN A 152 25.06 -18.27 -8.03
C GLN A 152 25.21 -17.96 -6.54
N ARG A 153 26.44 -17.97 -6.00
CA ARG A 153 26.71 -17.62 -4.60
C ARG A 153 26.26 -16.18 -4.28
N SER A 154 26.58 -15.22 -5.15
CA SER A 154 26.16 -13.83 -4.97
C SER A 154 24.65 -13.68 -5.02
N LEU A 155 23.96 -14.38 -5.93
CA LEU A 155 22.49 -14.35 -6.03
C LEU A 155 21.83 -14.90 -4.76
N VAL A 156 22.32 -16.03 -4.25
CA VAL A 156 21.80 -16.63 -3.00
C VAL A 156 22.09 -15.72 -1.81
N ALA A 157 23.30 -15.17 -1.70
CA ALA A 157 23.65 -14.22 -0.64
C ALA A 157 22.75 -12.99 -0.66
N GLU A 158 22.53 -12.40 -1.84
CA GLU A 158 21.67 -11.24 -2.04
C GLU A 158 20.20 -11.54 -1.74
N GLY A 159 19.71 -12.73 -2.12
CA GLY A 159 18.36 -13.19 -1.85
C GLY A 159 18.07 -13.42 -0.35
N LYS A 160 19.09 -13.76 0.45
CA LYS A 160 18.98 -13.94 1.91
C LYS A 160 18.94 -12.65 2.70
N LEU A 161 19.28 -11.50 2.10
CA LEU A 161 19.29 -10.21 2.80
C LEU A 161 17.89 -9.84 3.29
N SER A 162 17.81 -9.46 4.56
CA SER A 162 16.60 -8.94 5.20
C SER A 162 16.30 -7.51 4.73
N GLY A 163 15.09 -7.01 5.02
CA GLY A 163 14.76 -5.61 4.76
C GLY A 163 15.69 -4.62 5.47
N ASP A 164 16.18 -4.98 6.65
CA ASP A 164 17.12 -4.14 7.41
C ASP A 164 18.52 -4.13 6.77
N ASP A 165 19.01 -5.28 6.29
CA ASP A 165 20.29 -5.35 5.56
C ASP A 165 20.24 -4.51 4.26
N LEU A 166 19.12 -4.58 3.55
CA LEU A 166 18.88 -3.76 2.36
C LEU A 166 18.87 -2.27 2.68
N TYR A 167 18.28 -1.90 3.81
CA TYR A 167 18.27 -0.52 4.30
C TYR A 167 19.69 -0.04 4.63
N GLU A 168 20.46 -0.81 5.40
CA GLU A 168 21.81 -0.43 5.81
C GLU A 168 22.73 -0.18 4.62
N ARG A 169 22.65 -1.03 3.59
CA ARG A 169 23.42 -0.86 2.35
C ARG A 169 23.03 0.40 1.57
N GLY A 170 21.75 0.77 1.62
CA GLY A 170 21.21 1.93 0.92
C GLY A 170 21.28 3.23 1.72
N ALA A 171 21.56 3.18 3.02
CA ALA A 171 21.45 4.33 3.91
C ALA A 171 22.45 5.45 3.54
N CYS A 172 22.01 6.70 3.68
CA CYS A 172 22.89 7.86 3.55
C CYS A 172 23.78 7.93 4.81
N GLY A 173 25.03 7.50 4.70
CA GLY A 173 26.04 7.58 5.76
C GLY A 173 26.92 8.84 5.69
N GLY A 174 27.80 9.01 6.69
CA GLY A 174 28.79 10.09 6.75
C GLY A 174 28.38 11.31 7.58
N PRO A 175 29.18 12.40 7.58
CA PRO A 175 28.98 13.57 8.44
C PRO A 175 27.69 14.35 8.17
N LEU A 176 27.02 14.10 7.04
CA LEU A 176 25.72 14.69 6.66
C LEU A 176 24.54 13.73 6.88
N ALA A 177 24.74 12.57 7.52
CA ALA A 177 23.67 11.58 7.73
C ALA A 177 22.48 12.14 8.53
N SER A 178 22.74 13.05 9.49
CA SER A 178 21.69 13.72 10.27
C SER A 178 20.84 14.68 9.43
N LEU A 179 21.44 15.32 8.40
CA LEU A 179 20.73 16.19 7.45
C LEU A 179 19.87 15.41 6.45
N CYS A 180 20.09 14.10 6.30
CA CYS A 180 19.28 13.21 5.45
C CYS A 180 18.39 12.26 6.28
N CYS A 181 17.98 12.62 7.50
CA CYS A 181 17.14 11.78 8.35
C CYS A 181 15.83 11.35 7.66
N CYS A 182 15.19 12.28 6.92
CA CYS A 182 14.00 12.00 6.13
C CYS A 182 14.28 11.00 5.00
N CYS A 183 15.45 11.09 4.36
CA CYS A 183 15.88 10.15 3.32
C CYS A 183 16.02 8.74 3.88
N ASN A 184 16.65 8.61 5.05
CA ASN A 184 16.89 7.35 5.71
C ASN A 184 15.58 6.72 6.22
N LEU A 185 14.66 7.52 6.76
CA LEU A 185 13.32 7.06 7.12
C LEU A 185 12.58 6.48 5.90
N VAL A 186 12.53 7.22 4.79
CA VAL A 186 11.90 6.76 3.55
C VAL A 186 12.58 5.49 3.05
N LYS A 187 13.92 5.44 3.02
CA LYS A 187 14.65 4.24 2.59
C LYS A 187 14.33 3.03 3.45
N LYS A 188 14.25 3.18 4.78
CA LYS A 188 13.90 2.08 5.69
C LYS A 188 12.49 1.57 5.40
N LEU A 189 11.53 2.48 5.26
CA LEU A 189 10.14 2.13 4.91
C LEU A 189 10.09 1.37 3.58
N PHE A 190 10.75 1.86 2.54
CA PHE A 190 10.71 1.20 1.22
C PHE A 190 11.51 -0.11 1.16
N ALA A 191 12.60 -0.24 1.93
CA ALA A 191 13.34 -1.49 2.04
C ALA A 191 12.50 -2.62 2.65
N GLN A 192 11.62 -2.29 3.60
CA GLN A 192 10.71 -3.25 4.22
C GLN A 192 9.41 -3.44 3.41
N LEU A 193 8.83 -2.36 2.89
CA LEU A 193 7.50 -2.39 2.25
C LEU A 193 7.53 -2.86 0.79
N SER A 194 8.57 -2.50 0.04
CA SER A 194 8.64 -2.79 -1.39
C SER A 194 10.10 -2.90 -1.88
N PRO A 195 10.84 -3.93 -1.42
CA PRO A 195 12.21 -4.16 -1.88
C PRO A 195 12.27 -4.40 -3.40
N PRO A 196 13.34 -3.98 -4.09
CA PRO A 196 13.50 -4.19 -5.52
C PRO A 196 13.86 -5.65 -5.81
N GLN A 197 12.86 -6.49 -6.05
CA GLN A 197 13.04 -7.93 -6.25
C GLN A 197 11.99 -8.53 -7.19
N ILE A 198 12.33 -9.67 -7.79
CA ILE A 198 11.39 -10.56 -8.48
C ILE A 198 11.08 -11.71 -7.53
N TYR A 199 9.86 -11.73 -7.02
CA TYR A 199 9.41 -12.71 -6.05
C TYR A 199 7.88 -12.80 -6.10
N GLY A 200 7.36 -13.80 -6.81
CA GLY A 200 5.93 -13.94 -7.07
C GLY A 200 5.48 -15.39 -7.05
N MET A 201 4.32 -15.65 -6.42
CA MET A 201 3.61 -16.93 -6.53
C MET A 201 2.22 -16.68 -7.11
N PHE A 202 1.82 -17.51 -8.08
CA PHE A 202 0.56 -17.38 -8.79
C PHE A 202 -0.20 -18.71 -8.81
N ARG A 203 -1.53 -18.64 -8.77
CA ARG A 203 -2.39 -19.79 -9.01
C ARG A 203 -2.36 -20.18 -10.49
N GLY A 204 -2.37 -21.50 -10.74
CA GLY A 204 -2.46 -22.09 -12.06
C GLY A 204 -1.10 -22.24 -12.74
N GLN A 205 -1.14 -22.79 -13.95
CA GLN A 205 0.01 -22.85 -14.84
C GLN A 205 0.03 -21.55 -15.66
N LEU A 206 1.06 -20.74 -15.44
CA LEU A 206 1.29 -19.51 -16.19
C LEU A 206 2.61 -19.62 -16.94
N SER A 207 2.67 -18.99 -18.10
CA SER A 207 3.92 -18.79 -18.82
C SER A 207 4.83 -17.80 -18.09
N ALA A 208 6.14 -17.86 -18.38
CA ALA A 208 7.09 -16.91 -17.83
C ALA A 208 6.73 -15.45 -18.19
N GLN A 209 6.26 -15.23 -19.42
CA GLN A 209 5.85 -13.90 -19.89
C GLN A 209 4.67 -13.35 -19.07
N GLU A 210 3.62 -14.16 -18.87
CA GLU A 210 2.46 -13.77 -18.05
C GLU A 210 2.85 -13.45 -16.61
N CYS A 211 3.80 -14.20 -16.03
CA CYS A 211 4.30 -13.93 -14.69
C CYS A 211 5.00 -12.56 -14.61
N PHE A 212 5.86 -12.23 -15.58
CA PHE A 212 6.53 -10.93 -15.64
C PHE A 212 5.54 -9.78 -15.89
N GLU A 213 4.53 -9.97 -16.74
CA GLU A 213 3.50 -8.97 -16.99
C GLU A 213 2.67 -8.68 -15.73
N ARG A 214 2.32 -9.71 -14.95
CA ARG A 214 1.62 -9.55 -13.66
C ARG A 214 2.48 -8.81 -12.64
N LEU A 215 3.74 -9.20 -12.46
CA LEU A 215 4.64 -8.49 -11.54
C LEU A 215 4.87 -7.04 -11.98
N SER A 216 5.02 -6.80 -13.28
CA SER A 216 5.20 -5.47 -13.85
C SER A 216 3.97 -4.58 -13.61
N SER A 217 2.76 -5.10 -13.86
CA SER A 217 1.52 -4.34 -13.62
C SER A 217 1.32 -4.01 -12.14
N GLN A 218 1.62 -4.95 -11.23
CA GLN A 218 1.61 -4.68 -9.78
C GLN A 218 2.64 -3.63 -9.38
N ALA A 219 3.86 -3.71 -9.91
CA ALA A 219 4.91 -2.73 -9.65
C ALA A 219 4.54 -1.32 -10.19
N VAL A 220 3.93 -1.26 -11.37
CA VAL A 220 3.42 -0.01 -11.95
C VAL A 220 2.30 0.56 -11.08
N ALA A 221 1.35 -0.26 -10.62
CA ALA A 221 0.28 0.17 -9.73
C ALA A 221 0.83 0.70 -8.39
N LYS A 222 1.73 -0.06 -7.73
CA LYS A 222 2.40 0.37 -6.49
C LYS A 222 3.13 1.70 -6.68
N LYS A 223 3.89 1.86 -7.76
CA LYS A 223 4.58 3.11 -8.10
C LYS A 223 3.62 4.29 -8.19
N TRP A 224 2.51 4.15 -8.92
CA TRP A 224 1.53 5.24 -9.05
C TRP A 224 0.81 5.53 -7.73
N MET A 225 0.48 4.50 -6.95
CA MET A 225 -0.07 4.65 -5.60
C MET A 225 0.87 5.45 -4.70
N PHE A 226 2.16 5.10 -4.63
CA PHE A 226 3.13 5.84 -3.83
C PHE A 226 3.35 7.28 -4.32
N ARG A 227 3.30 7.51 -5.64
CA ARG A 227 3.37 8.86 -6.20
C ARG A 227 2.17 9.71 -5.80
N LEU A 228 0.95 9.15 -5.89
CA LEU A 228 -0.27 9.85 -5.47
C LEU A 228 -0.23 10.13 -3.97
N LEU A 229 0.14 9.15 -3.16
CA LEU A 229 0.27 9.31 -1.72
C LEU A 229 1.31 10.39 -1.36
N GLY A 230 2.49 10.35 -1.98
CA GLY A 230 3.53 11.36 -1.79
C GLY A 230 3.08 12.76 -2.20
N TRP A 231 2.31 12.88 -3.28
CA TRP A 231 1.73 14.15 -3.72
C TRP A 231 0.69 14.69 -2.73
N VAL A 232 -0.22 13.84 -2.24
CA VAL A 232 -1.23 14.23 -1.23
C VAL A 232 -0.56 14.65 0.07
N LEU A 233 0.45 13.91 0.54
CA LEU A 233 1.21 14.24 1.74
C LEU A 233 1.96 15.56 1.58
N LEU A 234 2.55 15.81 0.41
CA LEU A 234 3.23 17.07 0.12
C LEU A 234 2.25 18.24 0.12
N TYR A 235 1.08 18.08 -0.50
CA TYR A 235 0.02 19.09 -0.48
C TYR A 235 -0.46 19.40 0.94
N ALA A 236 -0.73 18.36 1.74
CA ALA A 236 -1.09 18.52 3.15
C ALA A 236 0.03 19.23 3.95
N GLY A 237 1.30 18.93 3.65
CA GLY A 237 2.45 19.60 4.23
C GLY A 237 2.52 21.09 3.88
N PHE A 238 2.31 21.45 2.61
CA PHE A 238 2.23 22.85 2.18
C PHE A 238 1.06 23.59 2.83
N MET A 239 -0.11 22.95 2.92
CA MET A 239 -1.26 23.52 3.63
C MET A 239 -0.92 23.79 5.09
N ALA A 240 -0.36 22.81 5.81
CA ALA A 240 0.03 22.97 7.21
C ALA A 240 1.11 24.05 7.40
N PHE A 241 2.04 24.19 6.44
CA PHE A 241 3.10 25.18 6.48
C PHE A 241 2.62 26.61 6.21
N LEU A 242 1.77 26.79 5.19
CA LEU A 242 1.29 28.10 4.78
C LEU A 242 0.15 28.60 5.69
N HIS A 243 -0.74 27.74 6.16
CA HIS A 243 -1.94 28.14 6.89
C HIS A 243 -1.69 29.11 8.07
N PRO A 244 -0.68 28.93 8.95
CA PRO A 244 -0.40 29.87 10.04
C PRO A 244 -0.06 31.30 9.58
N LEU A 245 0.55 31.47 8.41
CA LEU A 245 0.88 32.78 7.84
C LEU A 245 -0.39 33.58 7.50
N PHE A 246 -1.45 32.87 7.14
CA PHE A 246 -2.66 33.45 6.56
C PHE A 246 -3.81 33.59 7.57
N VAL A 247 -3.85 32.78 8.63
CA VAL A 247 -4.84 32.92 9.73
C VAL A 247 -4.63 34.19 10.55
N VAL A 248 -3.45 34.82 10.50
CA VAL A 248 -3.20 36.12 11.15
C VAL A 248 -4.20 37.19 10.70
N PHE A 249 -4.72 37.09 9.48
CA PHE A 249 -5.72 38.03 8.94
C PHE A 249 -7.14 37.82 9.49
N ASP A 250 -7.44 36.66 10.06
CA ASP A 250 -8.76 36.34 10.63
C ASP A 250 -8.99 36.95 12.01
N ILE A 251 -7.96 37.55 12.61
CA ILE A 251 -8.00 38.20 13.93
C ILE A 251 -8.79 39.53 13.87
N ILE A 252 -9.10 40.05 12.68
CA ILE A 252 -9.85 41.31 12.52
C ILE A 252 -11.36 41.07 12.71
N PRO A 253 -11.99 41.63 13.77
CA PRO A 253 -13.43 41.47 13.99
C PRO A 253 -14.24 42.07 12.82
N PHE A 254 -15.38 41.44 12.50
CA PHE A 254 -16.31 41.73 11.38
C PHE A 254 -15.94 41.19 9.99
N LEU A 255 -14.66 41.03 9.66
CA LEU A 255 -14.22 40.47 8.36
C LEU A 255 -13.89 38.98 8.42
N GLY A 256 -13.51 38.47 9.60
CA GLY A 256 -13.01 37.10 9.80
C GLY A 256 -13.80 35.96 9.13
N PRO A 257 -15.14 35.86 9.23
CA PRO A 257 -15.87 34.71 8.69
C PRO A 257 -15.83 34.59 7.15
N TYR A 258 -15.92 35.72 6.44
CA TYR A 258 -15.87 35.74 4.97
C TYR A 258 -14.43 35.73 4.45
N PHE A 259 -13.54 36.44 5.15
CA PHE A 259 -12.13 36.53 4.79
C PHE A 259 -11.41 35.20 5.00
N GLY A 260 -11.68 34.48 6.08
CA GLY A 260 -11.06 33.18 6.37
C GLY A 260 -11.39 32.11 5.33
N THR A 261 -12.61 32.10 4.79
CA THR A 261 -12.98 31.18 3.70
C THR A 261 -12.21 31.49 2.41
N PHE A 262 -12.16 32.77 2.01
CA PHE A 262 -11.41 33.21 0.83
C PHE A 262 -9.90 32.92 0.96
N VAL A 263 -9.33 33.26 2.11
CA VAL A 263 -7.93 33.04 2.44
C VAL A 263 -7.60 31.55 2.38
N ASN A 264 -8.44 30.67 2.94
CA ASN A 264 -8.20 29.23 2.87
C ASN A 264 -8.18 28.70 1.42
N TYR A 265 -9.08 29.18 0.55
CA TYR A 265 -9.04 28.84 -0.88
C TYR A 265 -7.77 29.37 -1.57
N ALA A 266 -7.36 30.61 -1.27
CA ALA A 266 -6.14 31.20 -1.82
C ALA A 266 -4.89 30.41 -1.40
N VAL A 267 -4.79 30.04 -0.12
CA VAL A 267 -3.73 29.18 0.42
C VAL A 267 -3.75 27.81 -0.26
N GLY A 268 -4.93 27.22 -0.43
CA GLY A 268 -5.09 25.95 -1.16
C GLY A 268 -4.53 26.01 -2.58
N ILE A 269 -4.83 27.06 -3.34
CA ILE A 269 -4.33 27.23 -4.71
C ILE A 269 -2.81 27.39 -4.72
N VAL A 270 -2.26 28.24 -3.83
CA VAL A 270 -0.80 28.44 -3.74
C VAL A 270 -0.08 27.16 -3.32
N ALA A 271 -0.61 26.46 -2.32
CA ALA A 271 -0.11 25.17 -1.86
C ALA A 271 -0.16 24.12 -2.98
N PHE A 272 -1.23 24.10 -3.78
CA PHE A 272 -1.38 23.16 -4.90
C PHE A 272 -0.35 23.44 -6.01
N LEU A 273 -0.17 24.70 -6.41
CA LEU A 273 0.84 25.10 -7.41
C LEU A 273 2.26 24.80 -6.92
N GLY A 274 2.55 25.10 -5.65
CA GLY A 274 3.83 24.76 -5.02
C GLY A 274 4.08 23.26 -4.98
N THR A 275 3.06 22.47 -4.64
CA THR A 275 3.12 21.00 -4.67
C THR A 275 3.39 20.50 -6.08
N LEU A 276 2.69 21.02 -7.09
CA LEU A 276 2.88 20.62 -8.48
C LEU A 276 4.30 20.94 -8.98
N ALA A 277 4.81 22.12 -8.65
CA ALA A 277 6.17 22.54 -9.01
C ALA A 277 7.24 21.66 -8.33
N VAL A 278 7.13 21.44 -7.02
CA VAL A 278 8.11 20.61 -6.30
C VAL A 278 8.03 19.14 -6.74
N ALA A 279 6.82 18.59 -6.91
CA ALA A 279 6.65 17.21 -7.36
C ALA A 279 7.21 16.99 -8.77
N THR A 280 6.96 17.92 -9.70
CA THR A 280 7.49 17.85 -11.07
C THR A 280 9.01 18.04 -11.11
N LEU A 281 9.56 18.92 -10.27
CA LEU A 281 11.00 19.10 -10.10
C LEU A 281 11.67 17.80 -9.61
N VAL A 282 11.13 17.18 -8.56
CA VAL A 282 11.66 15.91 -8.01
C VAL A 282 11.63 14.81 -9.07
N VAL A 283 10.51 14.68 -9.81
CA VAL A 283 10.40 13.70 -10.91
C VAL A 283 11.40 14.01 -12.02
N SER A 284 11.58 15.27 -12.40
CA SER A 284 12.56 15.68 -13.40
C SER A 284 13.98 15.27 -13.01
N LEU A 285 14.42 15.60 -11.80
CA LEU A 285 15.74 15.26 -11.29
C LEU A 285 15.94 13.74 -11.22
N ALA A 286 14.93 12.99 -10.78
CA ALA A 286 14.99 11.53 -10.71
C ALA A 286 15.12 10.89 -12.11
N TYR A 287 14.36 11.38 -13.10
CA TYR A 287 14.42 10.84 -14.46
C TYR A 287 15.67 11.27 -15.22
N MET A 288 16.31 12.38 -14.85
CA MET A 288 17.50 12.88 -15.55
C MET A 288 18.66 11.86 -15.54
N VAL A 289 18.76 11.03 -14.49
CA VAL A 289 19.80 10.00 -14.35
C VAL A 289 19.53 8.79 -15.27
N TYR A 290 18.28 8.37 -15.40
CA TYR A 290 17.93 7.11 -16.08
C TYR A 290 17.37 7.31 -17.50
N HIS A 291 16.71 8.44 -17.76
CA HIS A 291 16.00 8.78 -19.00
C HIS A 291 16.08 10.31 -19.24
N PRO A 292 17.21 10.83 -19.73
CA PRO A 292 17.51 12.27 -19.74
C PRO A 292 16.50 13.11 -20.55
N LEU A 293 15.99 12.59 -21.67
CA LEU A 293 14.99 13.28 -22.49
C LEU A 293 13.66 13.48 -21.75
N LEU A 294 13.18 12.46 -21.03
CA LEU A 294 11.99 12.57 -20.20
C LEU A 294 12.22 13.51 -19.02
N GLY A 295 13.41 13.44 -18.39
CA GLY A 295 13.79 14.35 -17.32
C GLY A 295 13.74 15.82 -17.75
N LEU A 296 14.29 16.13 -18.93
CA LEU A 296 14.26 17.48 -19.51
C LEU A 296 12.82 17.96 -19.79
N LEU A 297 11.96 17.10 -20.32
CA LEU A 297 10.55 17.44 -20.55
C LEU A 297 9.84 17.83 -19.25
N TYR A 298 10.04 17.08 -18.17
CA TYR A 298 9.49 17.41 -16.85
C TYR A 298 10.11 18.70 -16.27
N LEU A 299 11.36 19.01 -16.59
CA LEU A 299 12.01 20.25 -16.16
C LEU A 299 11.35 21.47 -16.82
N LEU A 300 11.11 21.40 -18.13
CA LEU A 300 10.40 22.44 -18.87
C LEU A 300 8.97 22.63 -18.33
N LEU A 301 8.28 21.53 -18.02
CA LEU A 301 6.96 21.57 -17.39
C LEU A 301 7.02 22.28 -16.02
N THR A 302 8.03 21.99 -15.21
CA THR A 302 8.25 22.67 -13.92
C THR A 302 8.40 24.18 -14.13
N GLY A 303 9.24 24.59 -15.10
CA GLY A 303 9.41 25.99 -15.47
C GLY A 303 8.11 26.66 -15.91
N ALA A 304 7.29 25.97 -16.72
CA ALA A 304 5.99 26.46 -17.17
C ALA A 304 5.00 26.66 -16.01
N ILE A 305 4.96 25.72 -15.05
CA ILE A 305 4.11 25.82 -13.85
C ILE A 305 4.47 27.05 -13.02
N LEU A 306 5.77 27.34 -12.86
CA LEU A 306 6.24 28.51 -12.11
C LEU A 306 6.04 29.82 -12.88
N ALA A 307 6.20 29.80 -14.21
CA ALA A 307 6.07 30.99 -15.04
C ALA A 307 4.61 31.39 -15.31
N ALA A 308 3.68 30.45 -15.38
CA ALA A 308 2.29 30.72 -15.75
C ALA A 308 1.59 31.76 -14.86
N PRO A 309 1.68 31.71 -13.51
CA PRO A 309 1.09 32.75 -12.66
C PRO A 309 1.67 34.15 -12.92
N MET A 310 2.98 34.25 -13.21
CA MET A 310 3.65 35.53 -13.50
C MET A 310 3.23 36.10 -14.86
N ILE A 311 3.06 35.23 -15.86
CA ILE A 311 2.58 35.66 -17.19
C ILE A 311 1.12 36.12 -17.10
N ILE A 312 0.28 35.38 -16.38
CA ILE A 312 -1.14 35.73 -16.20
C ILE A 312 -1.28 37.07 -15.47
N SER A 313 -0.50 37.30 -14.40
CA SER A 313 -0.56 38.57 -13.67
C SER A 313 -0.16 39.75 -14.56
N HIS A 314 0.89 39.59 -15.38
CA HIS A 314 1.33 40.61 -16.31
C HIS A 314 0.29 40.91 -17.40
N LEU A 315 -0.35 39.87 -17.95
CA LEU A 315 -1.41 40.02 -18.95
C LEU A 315 -2.65 40.72 -18.38
N LEU A 316 -3.04 40.39 -17.14
CA LEU A 316 -4.17 41.05 -16.48
C LEU A 316 -3.91 42.54 -16.26
N GLN A 317 -2.71 42.91 -15.78
CA GLN A 317 -2.29 44.31 -15.63
C GLN A 317 -2.34 45.07 -16.96
N SER A 318 -1.78 44.48 -18.03
CA SER A 318 -1.79 45.11 -19.36
C SER A 318 -3.20 45.37 -19.92
N ASN A 319 -4.16 44.53 -19.55
CA ASN A 319 -5.54 44.62 -20.03
C ASN A 319 -6.36 45.63 -19.20
N GLU A 320 -6.04 45.81 -17.91
CA GLU A 320 -6.60 46.89 -17.10
C GLU A 320 -6.07 48.26 -17.55
N ASP A 321 -4.78 48.38 -17.83
CA ASP A 321 -4.18 49.62 -18.36
C ASP A 321 -4.85 50.05 -19.69
N PHE A 322 -5.16 49.09 -20.57
CA PHE A 322 -5.85 49.37 -21.83
C PHE A 322 -7.30 49.84 -21.63
N LYS A 323 -8.02 49.31 -20.62
CA LYS A 323 -9.39 49.73 -20.31
C LYS A 323 -9.48 51.11 -19.65
N VAL A 324 -8.44 51.54 -18.94
CA VAL A 324 -8.39 52.88 -18.32
C VAL A 324 -8.10 53.98 -19.36
N LEU A 325 -7.49 53.62 -20.49
CA LEU A 325 -7.15 54.54 -21.59
C LEU A 325 -8.24 54.68 -22.68
N ALA A 326 -9.31 53.88 -22.61
CA ALA A 326 -10.46 53.89 -23.54
C ALA A 326 -11.68 54.58 -22.94
#